data_AF-A0A5M8FFS9-F1
#
_entry.id   AF-A0A5M8FFS9-F1
#
_cell.length_a   1.000
_cell.length_b   1.000
_cell.length_c   1.000
_cell.angle_alpha   90.00
_cell.angle_beta   90.00
_cell.angle_gamma   90.00
#
_symmetry.space_group_name_H-M   'P 1'
#
loop_
_entity.id
_entity.type
_entity.pdbx_description
1 polymer ?
#
loop_
_entity_poly.entity_id
_entity_poly.type
_entity_poly.pdbx_seq_one_letter_code
_entity_poly.pdbx_strand_id
1 'polypeptide(L)'
;MPRLRIGKPLLPLLAVYYHFRRWRHDGTWVPPRRAPVVNWSSRILHLVYRIIRIYYLPYLICFSEYGMLKLINRRTLAVVASITGMLLVGACDRADETATTSVETVATEMTLTGAGSSFAAPIIKHWFEVYGAGQPDVSLRYDSVGSGAGIERFLAGDVDIGATDAPLQPDEVAQADGAVLQLPVTGGMIAIAYNLPNIQGPLNLPRDVYPAIFLGEITRWDDPRIAAANPGINLPGKAIQVVARRDASGTTFAFTNHLAAISEAWAAGPGVGKRIDWPGGAMEANGNEGVAQRIQVTENAIGYVEAGFAERLGLPLAWLENRAGGLVHPNVETGRRGLADGADTPPDALTRTNPDPRGARSYPIVTYTWALIRADYDTPEQTSAVHDLVRWMLSDGQAGAESLYYVPLPENLMQAALAALDGFEH
;
A
#
# COMPACT_ATOMS: atom_id res chain seq x y z
N MET A 1 32.66 52.95 -24.71
CA MET A 1 32.61 51.72 -25.54
C MET A 1 33.75 50.81 -25.05
N PRO A 2 33.60 49.48 -25.03
CA PRO A 2 32.49 48.71 -25.58
C PRO A 2 31.41 48.40 -24.53
N ARG A 3 30.16 48.52 -24.99
CA ARG A 3 28.93 48.23 -24.26
C ARG A 3 28.64 46.75 -24.41
N LEU A 4 28.42 46.02 -23.31
CA LEU A 4 27.66 44.77 -23.34
C LEU A 4 26.25 45.08 -22.80
N ARG A 5 25.35 45.31 -23.77
CA ARG A 5 23.90 45.27 -23.59
C ARG A 5 23.45 43.81 -23.62
N ILE A 6 22.80 43.37 -22.55
CA ILE A 6 21.87 42.23 -22.54
C ILE A 6 20.71 42.75 -21.68
N GLY A 7 19.52 43.07 -22.19
CA GLY A 7 18.73 42.37 -23.20
C GLY A 7 17.71 41.50 -22.49
N LYS A 8 16.68 42.10 -21.86
CA LYS A 8 15.47 41.36 -21.46
C LYS A 8 14.85 40.72 -22.71
N PRO A 9 14.32 39.50 -22.59
CA PRO A 9 12.89 39.38 -22.81
C PRO A 9 12.21 38.64 -21.65
N LEU A 10 11.68 39.45 -20.72
CA LEU A 10 10.47 39.13 -19.97
C LEU A 10 9.33 39.00 -20.98
N LEU A 11 9.08 37.80 -21.52
CA LEU A 11 7.92 37.58 -22.41
C LEU A 11 7.33 36.16 -22.51
N PRO A 12 7.72 35.14 -21.71
CA PRO A 12 6.86 33.98 -21.51
C PRO A 12 6.10 33.99 -20.17
N LEU A 13 6.51 34.78 -19.17
CA LEU A 13 5.90 34.76 -17.83
C LEU A 13 4.69 35.70 -17.65
N LEU A 14 4.50 36.69 -18.53
CA LEU A 14 3.32 37.57 -18.51
C LEU A 14 2.08 36.96 -19.19
N ALA A 15 2.24 35.93 -20.02
CA ALA A 15 1.13 35.23 -20.68
C ALA A 15 0.38 34.29 -19.71
N VAL A 16 1.08 33.70 -18.74
CA VAL A 16 0.47 32.87 -17.70
C VAL A 16 -0.26 33.73 -16.67
N TYR A 17 0.27 34.91 -16.34
CA TYR A 17 -0.36 35.84 -15.39
C TYR A 17 -1.68 36.46 -15.93
N TYR A 18 -1.79 36.66 -17.24
CA TYR A 18 -3.02 37.22 -17.84
C TYR A 18 -4.15 36.20 -18.07
N HIS A 19 -3.87 34.90 -18.01
CA HIS A 19 -4.88 33.86 -18.24
C HIS A 19 -5.74 33.57 -16.99
N PHE A 20 -5.25 33.90 -15.79
CA PHE A 20 -5.95 33.62 -14.53
C PHE A 20 -6.92 34.72 -14.06
N ARG A 21 -7.06 35.84 -14.78
CA ARG A 21 -7.95 36.95 -14.37
C ARG A 21 -9.30 37.03 -15.12
N ARG A 22 -9.76 35.92 -15.70
CA ARG A 22 -11.03 35.88 -16.47
C ARG A 22 -12.04 34.83 -16.01
N TRP A 23 -12.01 34.51 -14.72
CA TRP A 23 -13.15 33.95 -14.02
C TRP A 23 -13.85 35.08 -13.27
N ARG A 24 -15.16 35.25 -13.50
CA ARG A 24 -15.99 36.00 -12.56
C ARG A 24 -16.25 35.13 -11.33
N HIS A 25 -16.49 35.76 -10.19
CA HIS A 25 -16.79 35.07 -8.93
C HIS A 25 -18.03 34.15 -8.99
N ASP A 26 -18.83 34.20 -10.07
CA ASP A 26 -20.01 33.36 -10.32
C ASP A 26 -19.73 32.14 -11.22
N GLY A 27 -18.48 31.91 -11.63
CA GLY A 27 -18.07 30.69 -12.33
C GLY A 27 -18.36 30.64 -13.83
N THR A 28 -18.71 31.76 -14.47
CA THR A 28 -19.02 31.77 -15.92
C THR A 28 -17.86 32.25 -16.80
N TRP A 29 -17.58 31.50 -17.88
CA TRP A 29 -16.53 31.80 -18.87
C TRP A 29 -17.09 32.52 -20.11
N VAL A 30 -16.35 33.49 -20.66
CA VAL A 30 -16.77 34.27 -21.85
C VAL A 30 -15.77 34.09 -23.01
N PRO A 31 -16.20 33.61 -24.20
CA PRO A 31 -15.31 33.46 -25.35
C PRO A 31 -14.96 34.79 -26.05
N PRO A 32 -13.75 34.93 -26.60
CA PRO A 32 -13.35 36.10 -27.36
C PRO A 32 -13.97 36.12 -28.78
N ARG A 33 -14.36 37.31 -29.24
CA ARG A 33 -14.78 37.56 -30.63
C ARG A 33 -13.55 37.75 -31.53
N ARG A 34 -13.32 36.78 -32.43
CA ARG A 34 -12.45 36.76 -33.64
C ARG A 34 -10.94 37.02 -33.47
N ALA A 35 -10.12 36.01 -33.79
CA ALA A 35 -8.73 36.12 -34.27
C ALA A 35 -8.30 34.80 -35.00
N PRO A 36 -7.30 34.84 -35.90
CA PRO A 36 -7.18 33.90 -37.03
C PRO A 36 -6.46 32.57 -36.69
N VAL A 37 -6.75 31.55 -37.49
CA VAL A 37 -6.17 30.20 -37.41
C VAL A 37 -4.68 30.25 -37.79
N VAL A 38 -3.80 29.90 -36.86
CA VAL A 38 -2.36 29.67 -37.09
C VAL A 38 -2.04 28.22 -36.73
N ASN A 39 -1.31 27.52 -37.61
CA ASN A 39 -1.02 26.09 -37.54
C ASN A 39 0.09 25.80 -36.50
N TRP A 40 -0.22 25.07 -35.42
CA TRP A 40 0.62 24.94 -34.20
C TRP A 40 1.56 23.73 -34.15
N SER A 41 1.59 22.87 -35.17
CA SER A 41 2.31 21.58 -35.07
C SER A 41 3.84 21.66 -35.30
N SER A 42 4.35 22.60 -36.11
CA SER A 42 5.77 22.59 -36.50
C SER A 42 6.72 23.24 -35.49
N ARG A 43 6.24 24.22 -34.71
CA ARG A 43 7.09 24.98 -33.78
C ARG A 43 7.36 24.25 -32.47
N ILE A 44 6.42 23.42 -32.02
CA ILE A 44 6.59 22.59 -30.81
C ILE A 44 7.56 21.43 -31.10
N LEU A 45 7.43 20.77 -32.26
CA LEU A 45 8.39 19.73 -32.67
C LEU A 45 9.82 20.27 -32.79
N HIS A 46 10.01 21.46 -33.34
CA HIS A 46 11.33 22.09 -33.41
C HIS A 46 11.91 22.45 -32.03
N LEU A 47 11.06 22.82 -31.08
CA LEU A 47 11.48 23.12 -29.71
C LEU A 47 11.89 21.84 -28.97
N VAL A 48 11.09 20.78 -29.07
CA VAL A 48 11.39 19.46 -28.47
C VAL A 48 12.68 18.88 -29.06
N TYR A 49 12.86 18.96 -30.37
CA TYR A 49 14.10 18.51 -31.03
C TYR A 49 15.34 19.29 -30.55
N ARG A 50 15.22 20.61 -30.36
CA ARG A 50 16.32 21.43 -29.81
C ARG A 50 16.65 21.07 -28.37
N ILE A 51 15.65 20.77 -27.54
CA ILE A 51 15.86 20.36 -26.14
C ILE A 51 16.56 19.01 -26.08
N ILE A 52 16.12 18.01 -26.85
CA ILE A 52 16.75 16.69 -26.90
C ILE A 52 18.21 16.79 -27.37
N ARG A 53 18.46 17.56 -28.44
CA ARG A 53 19.80 17.73 -29.01
C ARG A 53 20.78 18.46 -28.06
N ILE A 54 20.32 19.45 -27.30
CA ILE A 54 21.18 20.25 -26.42
C ILE A 54 21.42 19.55 -25.08
N TYR A 55 20.40 18.91 -24.52
CA TYR A 55 20.46 18.42 -23.13
C TYR A 55 20.73 16.92 -23.00
N TYR A 56 20.40 16.08 -24.01
CA TYR A 56 20.50 14.62 -23.87
C TYR A 56 21.58 13.99 -24.75
N LEU A 57 21.87 14.58 -25.92
CA LEU A 57 22.91 14.10 -26.84
C LEU A 57 24.33 14.08 -26.24
N PRO A 58 24.74 15.02 -25.35
CA PRO A 58 26.05 14.96 -24.70
C PRO A 58 26.18 13.79 -23.69
N TYR A 59 25.09 13.35 -23.07
CA TYR A 59 25.10 12.23 -22.12
C TYR A 59 25.17 10.87 -22.81
N LEU A 60 24.62 10.76 -24.03
CA LEU A 60 24.69 9.55 -24.85
C LEU A 60 26.09 9.33 -25.46
N ILE A 61 26.83 10.41 -25.74
CA ILE A 61 28.21 10.32 -26.25
C ILE A 61 29.19 9.97 -25.10
N CYS A 62 28.93 10.44 -23.88
CA CYS A 62 29.73 10.15 -22.68
C CYS A 62 29.66 8.68 -22.22
N PHE A 63 28.58 7.95 -22.56
CA PHE A 63 28.44 6.52 -22.25
C PHE A 63 29.21 5.58 -23.22
N SER A 64 29.78 6.11 -24.31
CA SER A 64 30.46 5.31 -25.33
C SER A 64 31.99 5.25 -25.21
N GLU A 65 32.60 6.00 -24.28
CA GLU A 65 34.07 6.10 -24.16
C GLU A 65 34.69 5.50 -22.87
N TYR A 66 33.90 4.93 -21.95
CA TYR A 66 34.44 4.18 -20.79
C TYR A 66 34.05 2.70 -20.86
N GLY A 67 34.96 1.89 -21.38
CA GLY A 67 34.78 0.46 -21.55
C GLY A 67 34.81 -0.35 -20.25
N MET A 68 33.96 -1.37 -20.20
CA MET A 68 34.22 -2.62 -19.50
C MET A 68 33.69 -3.78 -20.36
N LEU A 69 34.60 -4.29 -21.20
CA LEU A 69 34.53 -5.60 -21.83
C LEU A 69 34.81 -6.67 -20.77
N LYS A 70 33.86 -7.59 -20.55
CA LYS A 70 34.02 -9.06 -20.54
C LYS A 70 32.94 -9.71 -19.68
N LEU A 71 31.96 -10.34 -20.34
CA LEU A 71 31.42 -11.69 -20.08
C LEU A 71 30.01 -11.79 -20.67
N ILE A 72 29.87 -11.89 -22.00
CA ILE A 72 28.68 -12.53 -22.60
C ILE A 72 29.12 -13.37 -23.80
N ASN A 73 28.69 -14.62 -23.77
CA ASN A 73 29.15 -15.76 -24.56
C ASN A 73 28.67 -15.68 -26.03
N ARG A 74 29.57 -15.97 -26.99
CA ARG A 74 29.42 -15.81 -28.46
C ARG A 74 28.58 -16.92 -29.12
N ARG A 75 27.40 -17.29 -28.60
CA ARG A 75 26.61 -18.40 -29.20
C ARG A 75 25.13 -18.14 -29.49
N THR A 76 24.62 -16.92 -29.39
CA THR A 76 23.17 -16.70 -29.61
C THR A 76 22.83 -15.45 -30.42
N LEU A 77 23.63 -15.12 -31.43
CA LEU A 77 23.28 -14.15 -32.48
C LEU A 77 23.62 -14.75 -33.85
N ALA A 78 22.80 -15.69 -34.30
CA ALA A 78 22.88 -16.26 -35.65
C ALA A 78 21.50 -16.71 -36.18
N VAL A 79 20.41 -16.02 -35.82
CA VAL A 79 19.04 -16.42 -36.23
C VAL A 79 18.22 -15.32 -36.93
N VAL A 80 18.74 -14.09 -37.14
CA VAL A 80 17.93 -12.99 -37.75
C VAL A 80 18.47 -12.51 -39.12
N ALA A 81 19.07 -13.38 -39.93
CA ALA A 81 19.54 -12.99 -41.26
C ALA A 81 19.29 -14.04 -42.35
N SER A 82 18.09 -14.61 -42.40
CA SER A 82 17.73 -15.62 -43.42
C SER A 82 16.31 -15.50 -43.97
N ILE A 83 15.76 -14.28 -44.09
CA ILE A 83 14.49 -14.06 -44.81
C ILE A 83 14.66 -12.90 -45.79
N THR A 84 15.48 -13.09 -46.82
CA THR A 84 15.25 -12.43 -48.12
C THR A 84 16.01 -13.19 -49.20
N GLY A 85 15.30 -13.87 -50.10
CA GLY A 85 15.88 -14.36 -51.35
C GLY A 85 15.64 -15.84 -51.64
N MET A 86 14.41 -16.21 -52.00
CA MET A 86 14.21 -17.19 -53.08
C MET A 86 12.78 -17.15 -53.58
N LEU A 87 12.61 -16.55 -54.76
CA LEU A 87 11.43 -16.68 -55.61
C LEU A 87 11.94 -17.18 -56.97
N LEU A 88 11.26 -18.22 -57.47
CA LEU A 88 11.24 -18.77 -58.83
C LEU A 88 12.26 -19.86 -59.19
N VAL A 89 11.77 -21.11 -59.20
CA VAL A 89 11.50 -22.04 -60.34
C VAL A 89 11.36 -23.42 -59.67
N GLY A 90 10.20 -24.06 -59.58
CA GLY A 90 9.39 -24.61 -60.67
C GLY A 90 9.36 -26.14 -60.52
N ALA A 91 8.18 -26.73 -60.29
CA ALA A 91 7.77 -28.07 -60.74
C ALA A 91 6.50 -28.49 -59.98
N CYS A 92 5.50 -28.90 -60.74
CA CYS A 92 4.30 -29.56 -60.23
C CYS A 92 4.67 -30.86 -59.54
N ASP A 93 4.18 -31.07 -58.32
CA ASP A 93 3.72 -32.39 -57.91
C ASP A 93 2.52 -32.23 -56.98
N ARG A 94 1.49 -33.03 -57.27
CA ARG A 94 0.20 -33.01 -56.61
C ARG A 94 0.27 -34.07 -55.51
N ALA A 95 0.43 -33.64 -54.27
CA ALA A 95 0.26 -34.48 -53.10
C ALA A 95 -0.78 -33.83 -52.19
N ASP A 96 -1.88 -34.54 -51.97
CA ASP A 96 -2.89 -34.21 -50.97
C ASP A 96 -2.26 -34.39 -49.57
N GLU A 97 -1.69 -33.31 -49.03
CA GLU A 97 -1.43 -33.18 -47.60
C GLU A 97 -2.59 -32.41 -46.98
N THR A 98 -3.47 -33.13 -46.30
CA THR A 98 -4.39 -32.57 -45.31
C THR A 98 -3.56 -31.95 -44.19
N ALA A 99 -3.23 -30.67 -44.37
CA ALA A 99 -2.66 -29.83 -43.33
C ALA A 99 -3.69 -29.75 -42.19
N THR A 100 -3.40 -30.49 -41.12
CA THR A 100 -4.15 -30.39 -39.87
C THR A 100 -3.70 -29.10 -39.22
N THR A 101 -4.45 -28.02 -39.44
CA THR A 101 -4.23 -26.74 -38.76
C THR A 101 -4.53 -26.97 -37.28
N SER A 102 -3.49 -27.28 -36.50
CA SER A 102 -3.56 -27.19 -35.04
C SER A 102 -3.78 -25.73 -34.71
N VAL A 103 -5.02 -25.37 -34.37
CA VAL A 103 -5.32 -24.10 -33.74
C VAL A 103 -4.61 -24.12 -32.40
N GLU A 104 -3.43 -23.52 -32.32
CA GLU A 104 -2.88 -23.10 -31.03
C GLU A 104 -3.89 -22.09 -30.47
N THR A 105 -4.72 -22.54 -29.53
CA THR A 105 -5.39 -21.64 -28.60
C THR A 105 -4.29 -20.87 -27.90
N VAL A 106 -4.11 -19.61 -28.30
CA VAL A 106 -3.39 -18.63 -27.49
C VAL A 106 -4.20 -18.54 -26.20
N ALA A 107 -3.72 -19.18 -25.14
CA ALA A 107 -4.29 -19.02 -23.82
C ALA A 107 -4.22 -17.54 -23.48
N THR A 108 -5.38 -16.88 -23.40
CA THR A 108 -5.46 -15.50 -22.97
C THR A 108 -5.12 -15.48 -21.49
N GLU A 109 -3.91 -15.04 -21.14
CA GLU A 109 -3.49 -14.87 -19.74
C GLU A 109 -4.49 -13.95 -19.03
N MET A 110 -5.23 -14.50 -18.07
CA MET A 110 -6.16 -13.72 -17.25
C MET A 110 -5.34 -12.95 -16.22
N THR A 111 -5.57 -11.64 -16.09
CA THR A 111 -4.91 -10.84 -15.05
C THR A 111 -5.90 -10.49 -13.96
N LEU A 112 -5.63 -10.88 -12.71
CA LEU A 112 -6.34 -10.39 -11.54
C LEU A 112 -5.47 -9.35 -10.81
N THR A 113 -6.12 -8.25 -10.45
CA THR A 113 -5.50 -7.08 -9.86
C THR A 113 -6.11 -6.80 -8.48
N GLY A 114 -5.25 -6.53 -7.52
CA GLY A 114 -5.66 -6.09 -6.19
C GLY A 114 -4.98 -4.78 -5.81
N ALA A 115 -5.63 -3.98 -4.97
CA ALA A 115 -5.02 -2.79 -4.40
C ALA A 115 -5.52 -2.51 -2.99
N GLY A 116 -4.66 -1.88 -2.18
CA GLY A 116 -5.09 -1.27 -0.92
C GLY A 116 -4.08 -1.39 0.19
N SER A 117 -4.50 -2.02 1.29
CA SER A 117 -3.76 -2.13 2.54
C SER A 117 -2.26 -2.44 2.35
N SER A 118 -1.43 -1.47 2.75
CA SER A 118 0.00 -1.72 2.93
C SER A 118 0.29 -2.60 4.15
N PHE A 119 -0.64 -2.69 5.11
CA PHE A 119 -0.54 -3.63 6.23
C PHE A 119 -0.63 -5.06 5.72
N ALA A 120 -1.51 -5.38 4.75
CA ALA A 120 -1.70 -6.72 4.22
C ALA A 120 -0.81 -7.04 3.01
N ALA A 121 -0.12 -6.05 2.44
CA ALA A 121 0.67 -6.22 1.22
C ALA A 121 1.70 -7.38 1.28
N PRO A 122 2.46 -7.59 2.37
CA PRO A 122 3.39 -8.73 2.46
C PRO A 122 2.70 -10.09 2.34
N ILE A 123 1.62 -10.31 3.08
CA ILE A 123 0.91 -11.60 3.07
C ILE A 123 0.16 -11.83 1.76
N ILE A 124 -0.47 -10.78 1.19
CA ILE A 124 -1.14 -10.89 -0.12
C ILE A 124 -0.14 -11.21 -1.23
N LYS A 125 1.04 -10.57 -1.25
CA LYS A 125 2.09 -10.88 -2.23
C LYS A 125 2.61 -12.31 -2.08
N HIS A 126 2.76 -12.78 -0.84
CA HIS A 126 3.13 -14.17 -0.58
C HIS A 126 2.06 -15.15 -1.09
N TRP A 127 0.78 -14.88 -0.82
CA TRP A 127 -0.33 -15.66 -1.35
C TRP A 127 -0.34 -15.70 -2.87
N PHE A 128 -0.15 -14.55 -3.53
CA PHE A 128 -0.14 -14.48 -4.99
C PHE A 128 1.03 -15.25 -5.60
N GLU A 129 2.19 -15.25 -4.95
CA GLU A 129 3.33 -16.07 -5.36
C GLU A 129 3.02 -17.58 -5.24
N VAL A 130 2.50 -18.01 -4.09
CA VAL A 130 2.25 -19.44 -3.83
C VAL A 130 1.09 -19.99 -4.66
N TYR A 131 -0.05 -19.29 -4.68
CA TYR A 131 -1.21 -19.70 -5.48
C TYR A 131 -0.92 -19.58 -6.97
N GLY A 132 -0.28 -18.48 -7.42
CA GLY A 132 0.07 -18.25 -8.81
C GLY A 132 1.01 -19.31 -9.40
N ALA A 133 1.88 -19.92 -8.59
CA ALA A 133 2.73 -21.03 -9.03
C ALA A 133 1.93 -22.26 -9.52
N GLY A 134 0.69 -22.42 -9.04
CA GLY A 134 -0.25 -23.46 -9.48
C GLY A 134 -1.19 -23.04 -10.62
N GLN A 135 -1.17 -21.76 -11.02
CA GLN A 135 -2.11 -21.16 -11.98
C GLN A 135 -1.37 -20.49 -13.14
N PRO A 136 -0.79 -21.27 -14.08
CA PRO A 136 0.08 -20.73 -15.13
C PRO A 136 -0.62 -19.75 -16.08
N ASP A 137 -1.95 -19.81 -16.16
CA ASP A 137 -2.78 -18.96 -17.02
C ASP A 137 -3.33 -17.70 -16.30
N VAL A 138 -2.98 -17.51 -15.02
CA VAL A 138 -3.45 -16.38 -14.19
C VAL A 138 -2.28 -15.52 -13.69
N SER A 139 -2.24 -14.27 -14.13
CA SER A 139 -1.34 -13.22 -13.65
C SER A 139 -1.93 -12.53 -12.43
N LEU A 140 -1.21 -12.48 -11.32
CA LEU A 140 -1.68 -11.85 -10.08
C LEU A 140 -0.84 -10.61 -9.74
N ARG A 141 -1.48 -9.47 -9.50
CA ARG A 141 -0.79 -8.20 -9.20
C ARG A 141 -1.42 -7.51 -8.00
N TYR A 142 -0.58 -6.97 -7.11
CA TYR A 142 -1.03 -6.24 -5.94
C TYR A 142 -0.33 -4.89 -5.75
N ASP A 143 -1.12 -3.82 -5.73
CA ASP A 143 -0.70 -2.44 -5.50
C ASP A 143 -0.87 -2.05 -4.03
N SER A 144 0.24 -1.83 -3.32
CA SER A 144 0.25 -1.31 -1.94
C SER A 144 0.07 0.21 -1.96
N VAL A 145 -1.15 0.69 -1.69
CA VAL A 145 -1.55 2.10 -1.85
C VAL A 145 -2.24 2.71 -0.61
N GLY A 146 -2.42 1.90 0.43
CA GLY A 146 -3.22 2.24 1.61
C GLY A 146 -4.68 1.86 1.44
N SER A 147 -5.35 1.54 2.56
CA SER A 147 -6.73 1.02 2.55
C SER A 147 -7.73 1.99 1.94
N GLY A 148 -7.56 3.30 2.11
CA GLY A 148 -8.47 4.29 1.52
C GLY A 148 -8.43 4.24 -0.01
N ALA A 149 -7.24 4.34 -0.60
CA ALA A 149 -7.08 4.24 -2.06
C ALA A 149 -7.47 2.85 -2.61
N GLY A 150 -7.28 1.78 -1.83
CA GLY A 150 -7.75 0.44 -2.18
C GLY A 150 -9.27 0.34 -2.27
N ILE A 151 -9.97 0.88 -1.27
CA ILE A 151 -11.44 0.97 -1.26
C ILE A 151 -11.92 1.80 -2.46
N GLU A 152 -11.34 2.98 -2.68
CA GLU A 152 -11.71 3.87 -3.80
C GLU A 152 -11.57 3.16 -5.15
N ARG A 153 -10.41 2.51 -5.41
CA ARG A 153 -10.16 1.79 -6.67
C ARG A 153 -11.08 0.58 -6.83
N PHE A 154 -11.34 -0.17 -5.76
CA PHE A 154 -12.21 -1.33 -5.82
C PHE A 154 -13.66 -0.94 -6.13
N LEU A 155 -14.17 0.10 -5.45
CA LEU A 155 -15.54 0.60 -5.68
C LEU A 155 -15.70 1.25 -7.06
N ALA A 156 -14.62 1.83 -7.62
CA ALA A 156 -14.59 2.34 -8.98
C ALA A 156 -14.51 1.24 -10.07
N GLY A 157 -14.29 -0.02 -9.69
CA GLY A 157 -14.07 -1.13 -10.63
C GLY A 157 -12.67 -1.16 -11.25
N ASP A 158 -11.72 -0.36 -10.75
CA ASP A 158 -10.35 -0.28 -11.28
C ASP A 158 -9.50 -1.51 -10.91
N VAL A 159 -9.92 -2.27 -9.89
CA VAL A 159 -9.27 -3.50 -9.43
C VAL A 159 -10.29 -4.59 -9.10
N ASP A 160 -9.84 -5.83 -9.13
CA ASP A 160 -10.65 -7.01 -8.82
C ASP A 160 -10.84 -7.19 -7.32
N ILE A 161 -9.78 -6.96 -6.54
CA ILE A 161 -9.78 -7.17 -5.09
C ILE A 161 -9.36 -5.88 -4.37
N GLY A 162 -10.24 -5.38 -3.50
CA GLY A 162 -9.90 -4.34 -2.54
C GLY A 162 -9.33 -4.95 -1.26
N ALA A 163 -8.37 -4.27 -0.61
CA ALA A 163 -7.85 -4.70 0.69
C ALA A 163 -7.86 -3.55 1.70
N THR A 164 -8.42 -3.79 2.90
CA THR A 164 -8.56 -2.77 3.94
C THR A 164 -8.36 -3.31 5.35
N ASP A 165 -7.76 -2.53 6.25
CA ASP A 165 -7.64 -2.85 7.70
C ASP A 165 -8.65 -2.06 8.54
N ALA A 166 -9.59 -1.40 7.86
CA ALA A 166 -10.71 -0.68 8.44
C ALA A 166 -12.00 -1.18 7.76
N PRO A 167 -13.05 -1.51 8.52
CA PRO A 167 -14.34 -1.80 7.94
C PRO A 167 -14.81 -0.69 7.00
N LEU A 168 -15.43 -1.08 5.88
CA LEU A 168 -16.16 -0.14 5.03
C LEU A 168 -17.15 0.67 5.85
N GLN A 169 -17.13 1.98 5.67
CA GLN A 169 -18.10 2.87 6.27
C GLN A 169 -19.44 2.83 5.50
N PRO A 170 -20.58 3.16 6.12
CA PRO A 170 -21.88 3.11 5.44
C PRO A 170 -21.95 3.91 4.14
N ASP A 171 -21.27 5.06 4.09
CA ASP A 171 -21.16 5.90 2.90
C ASP A 171 -20.27 5.30 1.80
N GLU A 172 -19.29 4.46 2.15
CA GLU A 172 -18.48 3.70 1.20
C GLU A 172 -19.27 2.52 0.64
N VAL A 173 -20.02 1.80 1.49
CA VAL A 173 -20.93 0.74 1.05
C VAL A 173 -21.97 1.28 0.07
N ALA A 174 -22.49 2.49 0.32
CA ALA A 174 -23.46 3.13 -0.56
C ALA A 174 -22.90 3.57 -1.93
N GLN A 175 -21.58 3.60 -2.11
CA GLN A 175 -20.93 3.93 -3.38
C GLN A 175 -20.72 2.69 -4.27
N ALA A 176 -20.85 1.49 -3.72
CA ALA A 176 -20.68 0.27 -4.48
C ALA A 176 -21.73 0.16 -5.60
N ASP A 177 -21.26 -0.16 -6.81
CA ASP A 177 -22.13 -0.63 -7.88
C ASP A 177 -22.32 -2.15 -7.73
N GLY A 178 -23.49 -2.55 -7.22
CA GLY A 178 -23.78 -3.94 -6.89
C GLY A 178 -23.42 -4.37 -5.47
N ALA A 179 -23.49 -5.68 -5.22
CA ALA A 179 -23.21 -6.24 -3.91
C ALA A 179 -21.69 -6.37 -3.70
N VAL A 180 -21.23 -5.93 -2.52
CA VAL A 180 -19.84 -6.08 -2.07
C VAL A 180 -19.80 -6.99 -0.87
N LEU A 181 -18.96 -8.01 -0.92
CA LEU A 181 -18.66 -8.87 0.21
C LEU A 181 -17.33 -8.46 0.83
N GLN A 182 -17.35 -8.28 2.15
CA GLN A 182 -16.17 -7.96 2.97
C GLN A 182 -15.82 -9.15 3.84
N LEU A 183 -14.68 -9.80 3.57
CA LEU A 183 -14.24 -11.02 4.25
C LEU A 183 -12.93 -10.78 5.01
N PRO A 184 -12.86 -11.09 6.32
CA PRO A 184 -11.58 -11.07 7.01
C PRO A 184 -10.71 -12.19 6.43
N VAL A 185 -9.48 -11.90 6.04
CA VAL A 185 -8.57 -12.89 5.42
C VAL A 185 -7.35 -13.21 6.30
N THR A 186 -6.98 -12.31 7.20
CA THR A 186 -6.01 -12.55 8.27
C THR A 186 -6.12 -11.43 9.32
N GLY A 187 -5.36 -11.50 10.41
CA GLY A 187 -5.22 -10.41 11.36
C GLY A 187 -3.77 -10.10 11.68
N GLY A 188 -3.55 -9.06 12.47
CA GLY A 188 -2.23 -8.72 12.95
C GLY A 188 -2.25 -7.57 13.96
N MET A 189 -1.06 -7.06 14.25
CA MET A 189 -0.84 -6.03 15.27
C MET A 189 -0.31 -4.76 14.65
N ILE A 190 -0.72 -3.62 15.22
CA ILE A 190 -0.13 -2.33 14.94
C ILE A 190 0.84 -2.01 16.08
N ALA A 191 2.13 -2.20 15.82
CA ALA A 191 3.18 -1.96 16.79
C ALA A 191 3.64 -0.50 16.81
N ILE A 192 4.02 -0.01 17.99
CA ILE A 192 4.75 1.25 18.12
C ILE A 192 6.24 0.94 17.98
N ALA A 193 6.84 1.39 16.87
CA ALA A 193 8.26 1.26 16.60
C ALA A 193 8.98 2.58 16.95
N TYR A 194 10.24 2.49 17.36
CA TYR A 194 11.02 3.68 17.74
C TYR A 194 12.48 3.56 17.33
N ASN A 195 13.18 4.70 17.30
CA ASN A 195 14.60 4.78 17.03
C ASN A 195 15.31 5.53 18.16
N LEU A 196 15.83 4.75 19.11
CA LEU A 196 16.60 5.21 20.26
C LEU A 196 17.91 4.40 20.32
N PRO A 197 18.96 4.80 19.58
CA PRO A 197 20.12 3.95 19.31
C PRO A 197 20.95 3.58 20.55
N ASN A 198 20.72 4.25 21.69
CA ASN A 198 21.53 4.11 22.91
C ASN A 198 20.76 3.59 24.13
N ILE A 199 19.50 3.14 23.96
CA ILE A 199 18.77 2.53 25.08
C ILE A 199 19.05 1.02 25.15
N GLN A 200 19.06 0.49 26.36
CA GLN A 200 19.27 -0.94 26.62
C GLN A 200 17.96 -1.54 27.13
N GLY A 201 17.47 -2.58 26.44
CA GLY A 201 16.21 -3.23 26.76
C GLY A 201 15.00 -2.67 26.02
N PRO A 202 13.82 -3.29 26.18
CA PRO A 202 12.61 -2.82 25.55
C PRO A 202 12.12 -1.52 26.19
N LEU A 203 11.64 -0.60 25.37
CA LEU A 203 10.90 0.57 25.83
C LEU A 203 9.49 0.16 26.25
N ASN A 204 9.15 0.39 27.51
CA ASN A 204 7.81 0.22 28.04
C ASN A 204 7.03 1.52 27.90
N LEU A 205 5.83 1.47 27.33
CA LEU A 205 4.92 2.60 27.22
C LEU A 205 3.62 2.31 27.99
N PRO A 206 3.41 2.99 29.12
CA PRO A 206 2.14 2.96 29.84
C PRO A 206 0.96 3.40 29.00
N ARG A 207 -0.23 2.98 29.42
CA ARG A 207 -1.48 3.15 28.68
C ARG A 207 -1.88 4.62 28.47
N ASP A 208 -1.55 5.48 29.42
CA ASP A 208 -1.77 6.92 29.35
C ASP A 208 -0.65 7.67 28.62
N VAL A 209 0.52 7.05 28.46
CA VAL A 209 1.73 7.68 27.90
C VAL A 209 1.70 7.68 26.38
N TYR A 210 1.42 6.55 25.73
CA TYR A 210 1.47 6.54 24.27
C TYR A 210 0.43 7.46 23.61
N PRO A 211 -0.84 7.59 24.07
CA PRO A 211 -1.74 8.59 23.49
C PRO A 211 -1.20 10.02 23.68
N ALA A 212 -0.63 10.32 24.84
CA ALA A 212 -0.08 11.64 25.17
C ALA A 212 1.15 12.00 24.30
N ILE A 213 1.95 11.02 23.88
CA ILE A 213 3.04 11.23 22.90
C ILE A 213 2.45 11.65 21.54
N PHE A 214 1.46 10.91 21.03
CA PHE A 214 0.87 11.19 19.72
C PHE A 214 -0.04 12.45 19.72
N LEU A 215 -0.52 12.90 20.89
CA LEU A 215 -1.17 14.20 21.08
C LEU A 215 -0.17 15.37 21.14
N GLY A 216 1.13 15.09 21.31
CA GLY A 216 2.15 16.12 21.52
C GLY A 216 2.15 16.71 22.94
N GLU A 217 1.51 16.06 23.92
CA GLU A 217 1.57 16.45 25.33
C GLU A 217 2.89 15.99 25.97
N ILE A 218 3.36 14.79 25.58
CA ILE A 218 4.71 14.30 25.88
C ILE A 218 5.58 14.57 24.67
N THR A 219 6.51 15.53 24.81
CA THR A 219 7.34 16.00 23.70
C THR A 219 8.80 15.56 23.81
N ARG A 220 9.19 14.90 24.90
CA ARG A 220 10.58 14.53 25.16
C ARG A 220 10.70 13.13 25.77
N TRP A 221 11.78 12.43 25.44
CA TRP A 221 12.02 11.06 25.89
C TRP A 221 12.34 10.96 27.39
N ASP A 222 12.84 12.03 28.01
CA ASP A 222 13.11 12.13 29.44
C ASP A 222 11.88 12.51 30.29
N ASP A 223 10.68 12.47 29.72
CA ASP A 223 9.44 12.72 30.46
C ASP A 223 9.35 11.80 31.69
N PRO A 224 9.02 12.32 32.88
CA PRO A 224 8.97 11.54 34.12
C PRO A 224 8.10 10.29 34.04
N ARG A 225 7.02 10.31 33.24
CA ARG A 225 6.13 9.14 33.05
C ARG A 225 6.81 8.03 32.26
N ILE A 226 7.55 8.38 31.20
CA ILE A 226 8.35 7.40 30.44
C ILE A 226 9.47 6.87 31.33
N ALA A 227 10.19 7.74 32.04
CA ALA A 227 11.29 7.34 32.92
C ALA A 227 10.84 6.41 34.05
N ALA A 228 9.69 6.67 34.68
CA ALA A 228 9.14 5.83 35.73
C ALA A 228 8.81 4.40 35.26
N ALA A 229 8.36 4.24 34.02
CA ALA A 229 8.04 2.92 33.43
C ALA A 229 9.28 2.14 32.95
N ASN A 230 10.45 2.80 32.92
CA ASN A 230 11.68 2.27 32.34
C ASN A 230 12.87 2.40 33.34
N PRO A 231 12.77 1.85 34.56
CA PRO A 231 13.82 1.97 35.55
C PRO A 231 15.14 1.36 35.05
N GLY A 232 16.23 2.12 35.16
CA GLY A 232 17.55 1.69 34.71
C GLY A 232 17.86 1.96 33.23
N ILE A 233 16.88 2.46 32.44
CA ILE A 233 17.12 2.91 31.07
C ILE A 233 17.48 4.40 31.09
N ASN A 234 18.66 4.74 30.53
CA ASN A 234 19.06 6.13 30.34
C ASN A 234 18.33 6.73 29.14
N LEU A 235 17.15 7.30 29.39
CA LEU A 235 16.37 7.99 28.37
C LEU A 235 17.01 9.34 28.00
N PRO A 236 17.10 9.68 26.69
CA PRO A 236 17.74 10.92 26.28
C PRO A 236 16.85 12.13 26.54
N GLY A 237 17.46 13.25 26.92
CA GLY A 237 16.77 14.54 26.98
C GLY A 237 16.53 15.17 25.60
N LYS A 238 15.96 14.40 24.67
CA LYS A 238 15.74 14.79 23.27
C LYS A 238 14.25 14.85 22.97
N ALA A 239 13.90 15.71 22.01
CA ALA A 239 12.53 15.82 21.54
C ALA A 239 12.11 14.53 20.83
N ILE A 240 10.88 14.09 21.07
CA ILE A 240 10.26 12.96 20.37
C ILE A 240 9.89 13.41 18.97
N GLN A 241 10.27 12.63 17.96
CA GLN A 241 9.90 12.88 16.56
C GLN A 241 8.81 11.91 16.14
N VAL A 242 7.55 12.34 16.17
CA VAL A 242 6.42 11.48 15.77
C VAL A 242 6.43 11.26 14.26
N VAL A 243 6.25 10.02 13.84
CA VAL A 243 6.08 9.60 12.45
C VAL A 243 4.70 9.00 12.28
N ALA A 244 3.98 9.46 11.25
CA ALA A 244 2.63 9.01 10.95
C ALA A 244 2.42 8.74 9.46
N ARG A 245 1.28 8.12 9.14
CA ARG A 245 0.86 7.90 7.76
C ARG A 245 0.30 9.17 7.15
N ARG A 246 0.68 9.45 5.91
CA ARG A 246 0.15 10.52 5.07
C ARG A 246 -1.09 10.08 4.28
N ASP A 247 -1.03 8.87 3.74
CA ASP A 247 -2.09 8.26 2.94
C ASP A 247 -3.24 7.76 3.83
N ALA A 248 -4.43 7.61 3.23
CA ALA A 248 -5.58 7.09 3.95
C ALA A 248 -5.38 5.59 4.25
N SER A 249 -5.31 5.25 5.54
CA SER A 249 -4.75 3.99 6.01
C SER A 249 -5.66 3.26 7.01
N GLY A 250 -5.83 1.95 6.81
CA GLY A 250 -6.42 1.05 7.81
C GLY A 250 -5.57 0.93 9.07
N THR A 251 -4.23 0.90 8.93
CA THR A 251 -3.31 0.98 10.08
C THR A 251 -3.55 2.22 10.95
N THR A 252 -3.70 3.42 10.35
CA THR A 252 -4.09 4.64 11.07
C THR A 252 -5.47 4.50 11.72
N PHE A 253 -6.45 3.95 11.01
CA PHE A 253 -7.77 3.73 11.59
C PHE A 253 -7.70 2.84 12.83
N ALA A 254 -7.07 1.66 12.75
CA ALA A 254 -6.94 0.74 13.87
C ALA A 254 -6.18 1.37 15.06
N PHE A 255 -5.09 2.08 14.77
CA PHE A 255 -4.31 2.79 15.78
C PHE A 255 -5.12 3.89 16.47
N THR A 256 -5.73 4.79 15.71
CA THR A 256 -6.52 5.90 16.26
C THR A 256 -7.81 5.45 16.94
N ASN A 257 -8.42 4.36 16.46
CA ASN A 257 -9.56 3.72 17.11
C ASN A 257 -9.18 3.17 18.49
N HIS A 258 -8.00 2.56 18.61
CA HIS A 258 -7.46 2.18 19.92
C HIS A 258 -7.21 3.41 20.81
N LEU A 259 -6.50 4.44 20.31
CA LEU A 259 -6.22 5.63 21.11
C LEU A 259 -7.50 6.32 21.62
N ALA A 260 -8.53 6.43 20.78
CA ALA A 260 -9.82 6.97 21.17
C ALA A 260 -10.54 6.12 22.23
N ALA A 261 -10.38 4.80 22.19
CA ALA A 261 -11.00 3.90 23.17
C ALA A 261 -10.38 4.01 24.57
N ILE A 262 -9.16 4.53 24.68
CA ILE A 262 -8.41 4.53 25.94
C ILE A 262 -8.09 5.93 26.48
N SER A 263 -8.23 6.97 25.66
CA SER A 263 -7.92 8.35 26.01
C SER A 263 -9.07 9.27 25.65
N GLU A 264 -9.69 9.86 26.68
CA GLU A 264 -10.76 10.86 26.50
C GLU A 264 -10.24 12.09 25.72
N ALA A 265 -8.99 12.49 25.95
CA ALA A 265 -8.37 13.59 25.21
C ALA A 265 -8.28 13.28 23.71
N TRP A 266 -7.85 12.06 23.36
CA TRP A 266 -7.81 11.62 21.96
C TRP A 266 -9.21 11.58 21.32
N ALA A 267 -10.19 11.03 22.06
CA ALA A 267 -11.57 10.96 21.60
C ALA A 267 -12.21 12.34 21.37
N ALA A 268 -11.84 13.33 22.20
CA ALA A 268 -12.27 14.73 22.02
C ALA A 268 -11.57 15.41 20.83
N GLY A 269 -10.38 14.96 20.45
CA GLY A 269 -9.66 15.37 19.26
C GLY A 269 -8.21 14.86 19.29
N PRO A 270 -7.70 14.25 18.20
CA PRO A 270 -8.19 14.32 16.82
C PRO A 270 -9.23 13.27 16.42
N GLY A 271 -9.57 12.30 17.28
CA GLY A 271 -10.56 11.27 16.98
C GLY A 271 -10.05 10.10 16.12
N VAL A 272 -10.97 9.40 15.46
CA VAL A 272 -10.70 8.17 14.70
C VAL A 272 -10.85 8.42 13.21
N GLY A 273 -9.93 7.90 12.40
CA GLY A 273 -10.06 7.97 10.95
C GLY A 273 -8.96 7.24 10.19
N LYS A 274 -9.18 7.01 8.89
CA LYS A 274 -8.13 6.53 7.97
C LYS A 274 -7.09 7.62 7.67
N ARG A 275 -7.50 8.88 7.78
CA ARG A 275 -6.67 10.09 7.72
C ARG A 275 -7.15 11.03 8.81
N ILE A 276 -6.22 11.61 9.57
CA ILE A 276 -6.50 12.59 10.62
C ILE A 276 -5.46 13.70 10.55
N ASP A 277 -5.78 14.86 11.13
CA ASP A 277 -4.82 15.95 11.30
C ASP A 277 -3.99 15.68 12.57
N TRP A 278 -2.75 15.22 12.38
CA TRP A 278 -1.88 14.84 13.49
C TRP A 278 -1.47 16.05 14.34
N PRO A 279 -1.72 16.02 15.67
CA PRO A 279 -1.21 17.03 16.58
C PRO A 279 0.33 17.07 16.58
N GLY A 280 0.91 18.23 16.91
CA GLY A 280 2.35 18.35 17.17
C GLY A 280 3.27 18.29 15.94
N GLY A 281 2.74 18.24 14.71
CA GLY A 281 3.53 18.35 13.48
C GLY A 281 4.31 17.07 13.14
N ALA A 282 3.63 15.93 13.16
CA ALA A 282 4.22 14.63 12.81
C ALA A 282 4.88 14.64 11.41
N MET A 283 5.99 13.91 11.29
CA MET A 283 6.57 13.60 9.98
C MET A 283 5.71 12.55 9.30
N GLU A 284 5.26 12.85 8.08
CA GLU A 284 4.37 11.93 7.36
C GLU A 284 5.09 11.15 6.27
N ALA A 285 4.70 9.89 6.11
CA ALA A 285 5.17 9.02 5.02
C ALA A 285 4.02 8.15 4.50
N ASN A 286 4.15 7.67 3.25
CA ASN A 286 3.15 6.78 2.66
C ASN A 286 3.45 5.33 3.00
N GLY A 287 2.42 4.55 3.30
CA GLY A 287 2.53 3.11 3.54
C GLY A 287 3.22 2.74 4.86
N ASN A 288 3.18 1.44 5.20
CA ASN A 288 3.94 0.92 6.34
C ASN A 288 5.45 1.01 6.07
N GLU A 289 5.84 0.78 4.82
CA GLU A 289 7.20 0.86 4.30
C GLU A 289 7.81 2.25 4.55
N GLY A 290 7.09 3.31 4.16
CA GLY A 290 7.59 4.67 4.30
C GLY A 290 7.68 5.12 5.75
N VAL A 291 6.72 4.75 6.61
CA VAL A 291 6.75 5.05 8.04
C VAL A 291 7.89 4.31 8.71
N ALA A 292 8.03 3.01 8.47
CA ALA A 292 9.11 2.22 9.06
C ALA A 292 10.50 2.73 8.63
N GLN A 293 10.69 3.03 7.34
CA GLN A 293 11.94 3.62 6.85
C GLN A 293 12.21 4.98 7.51
N ARG A 294 11.19 5.83 7.65
CA ARG A 294 11.34 7.15 8.29
C ARG A 294 11.76 7.02 9.76
N ILE A 295 11.18 6.07 10.50
CA ILE A 295 11.59 5.77 11.87
C ILE A 295 13.05 5.31 11.88
N GLN A 296 13.42 4.36 11.01
CA GLN A 296 14.76 3.78 10.96
C GLN A 296 15.87 4.83 10.77
N VAL A 297 15.64 5.85 9.94
CA VAL A 297 16.65 6.86 9.60
C VAL A 297 16.60 8.12 10.47
N THR A 298 15.61 8.24 11.36
CA THR A 298 15.42 9.45 12.18
C THR A 298 15.64 9.13 13.65
N GLU A 299 16.75 9.60 14.22
CA GLU A 299 16.99 9.45 15.65
C GLU A 299 15.89 10.12 16.48
N ASN A 300 15.55 9.49 17.62
CA ASN A 300 14.50 9.93 18.53
C ASN A 300 13.09 9.84 17.95
N ALA A 301 12.92 9.12 16.84
CA ALA A 301 11.61 8.90 16.23
C ALA A 301 10.78 7.85 16.95
N ILE A 302 9.47 8.01 16.88
CA ILE A 302 8.45 7.05 17.29
C ILE A 302 7.34 7.07 16.24
N GLY A 303 6.79 5.92 15.89
CA GLY A 303 5.64 5.84 14.99
C GLY A 303 4.94 4.49 15.10
N TYR A 304 3.87 4.31 14.34
CA TYR A 304 3.06 3.09 14.36
C TYR A 304 3.12 2.40 12.99
N VAL A 305 3.31 1.09 13.00
CA VAL A 305 3.42 0.25 11.80
C VAL A 305 2.83 -1.14 12.07
N GLU A 306 2.49 -1.88 11.02
CA GLU A 306 2.27 -3.32 11.12
C GLU A 306 3.52 -3.99 11.73
N ALA A 307 3.32 -4.86 12.72
CA ALA A 307 4.41 -5.40 13.53
C ALA A 307 5.45 -6.19 12.70
N GLY A 308 5.01 -7.02 11.76
CA GLY A 308 5.87 -7.77 10.87
C GLY A 308 6.77 -6.91 10.00
N PHE A 309 6.32 -5.72 9.59
CA PHE A 309 7.17 -4.75 8.87
C PHE A 309 8.32 -4.24 9.73
N ALA A 310 8.04 -3.86 10.98
CA ALA A 310 9.09 -3.45 11.90
C ALA A 310 10.08 -4.57 12.18
N GLU A 311 9.58 -5.79 12.41
CA GLU A 311 10.40 -6.97 12.69
C GLU A 311 11.33 -7.31 11.53
N ARG A 312 10.83 -7.34 10.29
CA ARG A 312 11.65 -7.56 9.08
C ARG A 312 12.71 -6.48 8.86
N LEU A 313 12.47 -5.27 9.34
CA LEU A 313 13.41 -4.14 9.26
C LEU A 313 14.33 -4.01 10.49
N GLY A 314 14.17 -4.88 11.49
CA GLY A 314 14.93 -4.85 12.74
C GLY A 314 14.67 -3.60 13.58
N LEU A 315 13.47 -3.00 13.46
CA LEU A 315 13.09 -1.85 14.27
C LEU A 315 12.71 -2.29 15.69
N PRO A 316 13.25 -1.64 16.73
CA PRO A 316 12.81 -1.86 18.10
C PRO A 316 11.31 -1.57 18.26
N LEU A 317 10.60 -2.50 18.90
CA LEU A 317 9.17 -2.39 19.21
C LEU A 317 8.95 -2.11 20.70
N ALA A 318 8.06 -1.17 20.99
CA ALA A 318 7.68 -0.84 22.36
C ALA A 318 6.74 -1.90 22.95
N TRP A 319 6.91 -2.19 24.23
CA TRP A 319 5.97 -2.99 25.01
C TRP A 319 4.88 -2.06 25.51
N LEU A 320 3.62 -2.38 25.19
CA LEU A 320 2.50 -1.51 25.50
C LEU A 320 1.73 -2.06 26.70
N GLU A 321 1.39 -1.18 27.63
CA GLU A 321 0.46 -1.54 28.70
C GLU A 321 -0.94 -1.73 28.13
N ASN A 322 -1.48 -2.93 28.30
CA ASN A 322 -2.82 -3.29 27.87
C ASN A 322 -3.88 -2.94 28.93
N ARG A 323 -5.16 -3.23 28.62
CA ARG A 323 -6.29 -2.96 29.51
C ARG A 323 -6.19 -3.64 30.88
N ALA A 324 -5.49 -4.76 30.97
CA ALA A 324 -5.29 -5.52 32.20
C ALA A 324 -4.09 -5.04 33.03
N GLY A 325 -3.39 -3.98 32.59
CA GLY A 325 -2.20 -3.42 33.25
C GLY A 325 -0.90 -4.19 32.95
N GLY A 326 -0.91 -5.11 31.98
CA GLY A 326 0.26 -5.87 31.58
C GLY A 326 1.03 -5.18 30.46
N LEU A 327 2.36 -5.12 30.55
CA LEU A 327 3.23 -4.72 29.43
C LEU A 327 3.38 -5.89 28.46
N VAL A 328 2.88 -5.71 27.23
CA VAL A 328 2.81 -6.78 26.22
C VAL A 328 3.63 -6.43 24.99
N HIS A 329 4.55 -7.32 24.61
CA HIS A 329 5.29 -7.27 23.35
C HIS A 329 4.41 -7.77 22.19
N PRO A 330 4.42 -7.13 21.01
CA PRO A 330 3.71 -7.64 19.84
C PRO A 330 4.34 -8.93 19.32
N ASN A 331 3.56 -10.00 19.31
CA ASN A 331 3.88 -11.25 18.60
C ASN A 331 2.57 -11.96 18.21
N VAL A 332 2.67 -13.00 17.39
CA VAL A 332 1.50 -13.74 16.87
C VAL A 332 0.55 -14.21 18.00
N GLU A 333 1.07 -14.74 19.11
CA GLU A 333 0.22 -15.22 20.22
C GLU A 333 -0.51 -14.06 20.92
N THR A 334 0.19 -12.98 21.23
CA THR A 334 -0.42 -11.80 21.87
C THR A 334 -1.43 -11.12 20.94
N GLY A 335 -1.17 -11.10 19.64
CA GLY A 335 -2.09 -10.63 18.60
C GLY A 335 -3.34 -11.50 18.50
N ARG A 336 -3.18 -12.82 18.47
CA ARG A 336 -4.29 -13.79 18.50
C ARG A 336 -5.18 -13.58 19.72
N ARG A 337 -4.59 -13.43 20.90
CA ARG A 337 -5.32 -13.12 22.13
C ARG A 337 -5.99 -11.74 22.06
N GLY A 338 -5.38 -10.75 21.41
CA GLY A 338 -6.00 -9.45 21.16
C GLY A 338 -7.24 -9.54 20.28
N LEU A 339 -7.13 -10.20 19.13
CA LEU A 339 -8.23 -10.38 18.18
C LEU A 339 -9.38 -11.19 18.78
N ALA A 340 -9.06 -12.15 19.65
CA ALA A 340 -10.03 -12.94 20.39
C ALA A 340 -10.65 -12.24 21.61
N ASP A 341 -10.26 -11.00 21.93
CA ASP A 341 -10.66 -10.29 23.17
C ASP A 341 -10.34 -11.09 24.45
N GLY A 342 -9.27 -11.89 24.41
CA GLY A 342 -8.90 -12.80 25.50
C GLY A 342 -9.74 -14.08 25.60
N ALA A 343 -10.76 -14.26 24.74
CA ALA A 343 -11.52 -15.50 24.67
C ALA A 343 -10.73 -16.63 23.98
N ASP A 344 -11.16 -17.87 24.20
CA ASP A 344 -10.62 -19.02 23.48
C ASP A 344 -11.21 -19.14 22.06
N THR A 345 -12.47 -18.71 21.89
CA THR A 345 -13.14 -18.63 20.58
C THR A 345 -13.68 -17.21 20.37
N PRO A 346 -13.19 -16.47 19.37
CA PRO A 346 -13.77 -15.17 19.00
C PRO A 346 -15.17 -15.33 18.39
N PRO A 347 -16.01 -14.27 18.42
CA PRO A 347 -17.19 -14.17 17.57
C PRO A 347 -16.87 -14.42 16.08
N ASP A 348 -17.84 -14.96 15.36
CA ASP A 348 -17.82 -15.24 13.91
C ASP A 348 -18.24 -14.04 13.04
N ALA A 349 -18.46 -12.88 13.66
CA ALA A 349 -18.79 -11.64 12.96
C ALA A 349 -17.66 -11.26 11.98
N LEU A 350 -17.95 -11.36 10.68
CA LEU A 350 -17.01 -11.09 9.59
C LEU A 350 -16.46 -9.67 9.61
N THR A 351 -17.23 -8.71 10.12
CA THR A 351 -16.82 -7.32 10.27
C THR A 351 -16.78 -6.95 11.75
N ARG A 352 -15.59 -6.94 12.35
CA ARG A 352 -15.40 -6.59 13.76
C ARG A 352 -14.08 -5.87 14.00
N THR A 353 -14.14 -4.83 14.82
CA THR A 353 -12.96 -4.20 15.43
C THR A 353 -12.89 -4.56 16.91
N ASN A 354 -11.67 -4.66 17.46
CA ASN A 354 -11.45 -4.75 18.90
C ASN A 354 -10.46 -3.67 19.36
N PRO A 355 -10.92 -2.43 19.58
CA PRO A 355 -10.02 -1.32 19.87
C PRO A 355 -9.42 -1.35 21.28
N ASP A 356 -9.90 -2.19 22.21
CA ASP A 356 -9.32 -2.27 23.55
C ASP A 356 -9.50 -3.67 24.19
N PRO A 357 -8.71 -4.67 23.73
CA PRO A 357 -8.86 -6.05 24.16
C PRO A 357 -8.70 -6.25 25.67
N ARG A 358 -9.52 -7.15 26.25
CA ARG A 358 -9.59 -7.40 27.70
C ARG A 358 -8.60 -8.44 28.23
N GLY A 359 -8.08 -9.31 27.37
CA GLY A 359 -7.23 -10.42 27.79
C GLY A 359 -5.90 -9.96 28.40
N ALA A 360 -5.48 -10.57 29.51
CA ALA A 360 -4.27 -10.15 30.24
C ALA A 360 -2.97 -10.22 29.43
N ARG A 361 -2.91 -11.10 28.42
CA ARG A 361 -1.78 -11.25 27.49
C ARG A 361 -2.10 -10.73 26.08
N SER A 362 -3.20 -10.02 25.91
CA SER A 362 -3.60 -9.46 24.63
C SER A 362 -2.73 -8.26 24.30
N TYR A 363 -2.17 -8.23 23.10
CA TYR A 363 -1.59 -7.00 22.56
C TYR A 363 -2.73 -5.98 22.33
N PRO A 364 -2.57 -4.71 22.73
CA PRO A 364 -3.70 -3.80 22.80
C PRO A 364 -4.16 -3.25 21.44
N ILE A 365 -3.30 -3.25 20.41
CA ILE A 365 -3.61 -2.67 19.09
C ILE A 365 -3.59 -3.76 18.03
N VAL A 366 -4.77 -4.26 17.70
CA VAL A 366 -4.98 -5.35 16.74
C VAL A 366 -6.04 -4.98 15.72
N THR A 367 -5.95 -5.57 14.54
CA THR A 367 -7.02 -5.48 13.54
C THR A 367 -7.02 -6.71 12.65
N TYR A 368 -8.18 -7.00 12.06
CA TYR A 368 -8.24 -7.87 10.90
C TYR A 368 -7.94 -7.05 9.64
N THR A 369 -7.49 -7.73 8.59
CA THR A 369 -7.53 -7.19 7.24
C THR A 369 -8.64 -7.90 6.48
N TRP A 370 -9.37 -7.13 5.69
CA TRP A 370 -10.48 -7.60 4.89
C TRP A 370 -10.15 -7.54 3.40
N ALA A 371 -10.53 -8.60 2.68
CA ALA A 371 -10.67 -8.57 1.23
C ALA A 371 -12.08 -8.09 0.89
N LEU A 372 -12.16 -7.23 -0.13
CA LEU A 372 -13.40 -6.75 -0.73
C LEU A 372 -13.51 -7.39 -2.11
N ILE A 373 -14.64 -8.04 -2.37
CA ILE A 373 -14.96 -8.68 -3.65
C ILE A 373 -16.39 -8.35 -4.09
N ARG A 374 -16.62 -8.39 -5.40
CA ARG A 374 -17.93 -8.24 -6.04
C ARG A 374 -18.59 -9.60 -6.25
N ALA A 375 -19.91 -9.62 -6.34
CA ALA A 375 -20.67 -10.86 -6.61
C ALA A 375 -20.38 -11.39 -8.01
N ASP A 376 -20.19 -10.49 -8.97
CA ASP A 376 -19.91 -10.78 -10.36
C ASP A 376 -18.89 -9.78 -10.94
N TYR A 377 -18.21 -10.23 -11.99
CA TYR A 377 -17.22 -9.50 -12.77
C TYR A 377 -17.60 -9.59 -14.25
N ASP A 378 -16.81 -8.96 -15.12
CA ASP A 378 -17.11 -8.85 -16.56
C ASP A 378 -17.32 -10.22 -17.25
N THR A 379 -16.70 -11.28 -16.73
CA THR A 379 -16.84 -12.64 -17.25
C THR A 379 -17.04 -13.65 -16.11
N PRO A 380 -17.81 -14.74 -16.33
CA PRO A 380 -17.93 -15.83 -15.37
C PRO A 380 -16.58 -16.44 -14.97
N GLU A 381 -15.64 -16.50 -15.92
CA GLU A 381 -14.29 -17.02 -15.69
C GLU A 381 -13.53 -16.14 -14.69
N GLN A 382 -13.62 -14.81 -14.83
CA GLN A 382 -13.01 -13.87 -13.88
C GLN A 382 -13.66 -13.94 -12.50
N THR A 383 -15.00 -14.06 -12.44
CA THR A 383 -15.72 -14.26 -11.18
C THR A 383 -15.21 -15.50 -10.46
N SER A 384 -15.15 -16.65 -11.15
CA SER A 384 -14.61 -17.89 -10.59
C SER A 384 -13.18 -17.71 -10.11
N ALA A 385 -12.31 -17.10 -10.92
CA ALA A 385 -10.90 -16.95 -10.57
C ALA A 385 -10.69 -16.06 -9.33
N VAL A 386 -11.46 -14.98 -9.17
CA VAL A 386 -11.39 -14.14 -7.96
C VAL A 386 -11.90 -14.87 -6.74
N HIS A 387 -13.04 -15.57 -6.85
CA HIS A 387 -13.62 -16.30 -5.74
C HIS A 387 -12.75 -17.49 -5.31
N ASP A 388 -12.19 -18.23 -6.26
CA ASP A 388 -11.25 -19.33 -6.01
C ASP A 388 -9.98 -18.84 -5.30
N LEU A 389 -9.44 -17.69 -5.73
CA LEU A 389 -8.29 -17.06 -5.05
C LEU A 389 -8.64 -16.68 -3.60
N VAL A 390 -9.77 -16.03 -3.35
CA VAL A 390 -10.17 -15.65 -1.99
C VAL A 390 -10.49 -16.88 -1.13
N ARG A 391 -11.13 -17.90 -1.70
CA ARG A 391 -11.34 -19.19 -1.04
C ARG A 391 -10.02 -19.82 -0.62
N TRP A 392 -9.03 -19.85 -1.52
CA TRP A 392 -7.69 -20.34 -1.22
C TRP A 392 -7.00 -19.51 -0.14
N MET A 393 -7.11 -18.18 -0.17
CA MET A 393 -6.57 -17.30 0.89
C MET A 393 -7.18 -17.62 2.26
N LEU A 394 -8.48 -17.93 2.31
CA LEU A 394 -9.19 -18.32 3.54
C LEU A 394 -8.80 -19.71 4.03
N SER A 395 -8.41 -20.63 3.15
CA SER A 395 -8.02 -22.01 3.51
C SER A 395 -6.49 -22.20 3.52
N ASP A 396 -5.93 -22.72 2.43
CA ASP A 396 -4.53 -23.10 2.29
C ASP A 396 -3.59 -21.91 2.50
N GLY A 397 -4.03 -20.69 2.13
CA GLY A 397 -3.30 -19.45 2.35
C GLY A 397 -3.06 -19.12 3.82
N GLN A 398 -3.81 -19.68 4.76
CA GLN A 398 -3.53 -19.47 6.18
C GLN A 398 -2.15 -20.06 6.58
N ALA A 399 -1.66 -21.06 5.83
CA ALA A 399 -0.32 -21.59 6.03
C ALA A 399 0.74 -20.53 5.74
N GLY A 400 1.72 -20.39 6.63
CA GLY A 400 2.82 -19.43 6.49
C GLY A 400 2.52 -18.02 7.00
N ALA A 401 1.26 -17.68 7.34
CA ALA A 401 0.90 -16.36 7.86
C ALA A 401 1.71 -15.96 9.11
N GLU A 402 1.91 -16.90 10.05
CA GLU A 402 2.68 -16.65 11.28
C GLU A 402 4.16 -16.34 11.01
N SER A 403 4.74 -16.95 9.96
CA SER A 403 6.14 -16.67 9.56
C SER A 403 6.34 -15.23 9.07
N LEU A 404 5.26 -14.59 8.62
CA LEU A 404 5.21 -13.21 8.20
C LEU A 404 4.68 -12.26 9.29
N TYR A 405 4.52 -12.76 10.53
CA TYR A 405 3.99 -12.06 11.71
C TYR A 405 2.49 -11.76 11.69
N TYR A 406 1.73 -12.39 10.79
CA TYR A 406 0.27 -12.30 10.80
C TYR A 406 -0.35 -13.37 11.69
N VAL A 407 -1.59 -13.13 12.09
CA VAL A 407 -2.41 -14.04 12.88
C VAL A 407 -3.37 -14.76 11.93
N PRO A 408 -3.25 -16.09 11.77
CA PRO A 408 -4.22 -16.88 11.03
C PRO A 408 -5.63 -16.69 11.59
N LEU A 409 -6.63 -16.80 10.72
CA LEU A 409 -8.01 -16.76 11.13
C LEU A 409 -8.33 -17.92 12.09
N PRO A 410 -9.05 -17.65 13.18
CA PRO A 410 -9.67 -18.70 13.98
C PRO A 410 -10.59 -19.57 13.14
N GLU A 411 -10.61 -20.88 13.39
CA GLU A 411 -11.39 -21.85 12.61
C GLU A 411 -12.85 -21.41 12.39
N ASN A 412 -13.52 -20.94 13.45
CA ASN A 412 -14.92 -20.54 13.35
C ASN A 412 -15.13 -19.30 12.44
N LEU A 413 -14.18 -18.37 12.43
CA LEU A 413 -14.24 -17.19 11.57
C LEU A 413 -13.89 -17.53 10.12
N MET A 414 -12.93 -18.44 9.91
CA MET A 414 -12.61 -18.99 8.60
C MET A 414 -13.84 -19.69 7.99
N GLN A 415 -14.51 -20.56 8.76
CA GLN A 415 -15.72 -21.26 8.30
C GLN A 415 -16.87 -20.29 8.00
N ALA A 416 -17.06 -19.26 8.83
CA ALA A 416 -18.06 -18.22 8.56
C ALA A 416 -17.73 -17.43 7.29
N ALA A 417 -16.46 -17.13 7.03
CA ALA A 417 -16.02 -16.42 5.84
C ALA A 417 -16.20 -17.27 4.57
N LEU A 418 -15.88 -18.56 4.63
CA LEU A 418 -16.11 -19.51 3.54
C LEU A 418 -17.62 -19.67 3.25
N ALA A 419 -18.44 -19.82 4.28
CA ALA A 419 -19.90 -19.93 4.10
C ALA A 419 -20.51 -18.65 3.50
N ALA A 420 -19.98 -17.47 3.87
CA ALA A 420 -20.40 -16.22 3.27
C ALA A 420 -19.96 -16.08 1.80
N LEU A 421 -18.77 -16.57 1.45
CA LEU A 421 -18.31 -16.64 0.07
C LEU A 421 -19.19 -17.59 -0.78
N ASP A 422 -19.48 -18.79 -0.27
CA ASP A 422 -20.34 -19.77 -0.94
C ASP A 422 -21.75 -19.20 -1.22
N GLY A 423 -22.31 -18.51 -0.23
CA GLY A 423 -23.62 -17.87 -0.34
C GLY A 423 -23.64 -16.62 -1.22
N PHE A 424 -22.49 -16.12 -1.66
CA PHE A 424 -22.35 -14.94 -2.51
C PHE A 424 -22.22 -15.30 -4.00
N GLU A 425 -21.87 -16.56 -4.30
CA GLU A 425 -21.80 -17.12 -5.66
C GLU A 425 -23.17 -17.42 -6.28
N HIS A 426 -24.27 -17.27 -5.52
CA HIS A 426 -25.64 -17.63 -5.88
C HIS A 426 -26.59 -16.44 -5.68
#